data_AF-A0A327LZ55-F1
#
_entry.id   AF-A0A327LZ55-F1
#
_cell.length_a   1.000
_cell.length_b   1.000
_cell.length_c   1.000
_cell.angle_alpha   90.00
_cell.angle_beta   90.00
_cell.angle_gamma   90.00
#
_symmetry.space_group_name_H-M   'P 1'
#
loop_
_entity.id
_entity.type
_entity.pdbx_description
1 polymer ?
#
loop_
_entity_poly.entity_id
_entity_poly.type
_entity_poly.pdbx_seq_one_letter_code
_entity_poly.pdbx_strand_id
1 'polypeptide(L)'
;MAARGESRTNLAQIDALTEEALERAIAEDPDWRDVPRDWHRSAEAAMPRPKVPVSIRLDADLVDFFRRQGRGWQTKVNAVLRAYANARQGGKSG
;
A
#
# COMPACT_ATOMS: atom_id res chain seq x y z
N MET A 1 -13.92 11.10 -11.80
CA MET A 1 -13.50 9.76 -11.32
C MET A 1 -12.66 9.12 -12.41
N ALA A 2 -11.40 8.75 -12.15
CA ALA A 2 -10.58 8.03 -13.14
C ALA A 2 -10.87 6.53 -13.04
N ALA A 3 -11.19 5.89 -14.16
CA ALA A 3 -11.48 4.47 -14.26
C ALA A 3 -10.18 3.66 -14.33
N ARG A 4 -10.19 2.44 -13.78
CA ARG A 4 -9.18 1.38 -13.98
C ARG A 4 -7.69 1.82 -14.05
N GLY A 5 -7.03 1.90 -12.89
CA GLY A 5 -5.59 1.61 -12.78
C GLY A 5 -4.59 2.52 -13.53
N GLU A 6 -5.02 3.54 -14.25
CA GLU A 6 -4.12 4.47 -14.93
C GLU A 6 -3.49 5.41 -13.91
N SER A 7 -2.15 5.36 -13.83
CA SER A 7 -1.35 6.25 -13.00
C SER A 7 -1.61 7.69 -13.44
N ARG A 8 -2.03 8.56 -12.52
CA ARG A 8 -2.16 10.02 -12.75
C ARG A 8 -0.81 10.73 -12.88
N THR A 9 0.26 9.96 -12.91
CA THR A 9 1.63 10.45 -12.92
C THR A 9 1.99 10.88 -14.33
N ASN A 10 2.41 12.13 -14.49
CA ASN A 10 2.93 12.63 -15.75
C ASN A 10 4.35 12.08 -15.98
N LEU A 11 4.45 10.94 -16.67
CA LEU A 11 5.73 10.26 -16.90
C LEU A 11 6.68 11.10 -17.77
N ALA A 12 6.15 11.87 -18.73
CA ALA A 12 6.97 12.75 -19.57
C ALA A 12 7.64 13.87 -18.76
N GLN A 13 7.00 14.34 -17.69
CA GLN A 13 7.61 15.29 -16.76
C GLN A 13 8.72 14.65 -15.93
N ILE A 14 8.57 13.38 -15.53
CA ILE A 14 9.59 12.65 -14.78
C ILE A 14 10.81 12.37 -15.66
N ASP A 15 10.61 11.95 -16.91
CA ASP A 15 11.71 11.66 -17.85
C ASP A 15 12.52 12.92 -18.21
N ALA A 16 11.91 14.10 -18.12
CA ALA A 16 12.57 15.38 -18.37
C ALA A 16 13.27 15.98 -17.14
N LEU A 17 13.11 15.39 -15.96
CA LEU A 17 13.71 15.87 -14.71
C LEU A 17 15.19 15.49 -14.68
N THR A 18 16.08 16.46 -14.46
CA THR A 18 17.52 16.18 -14.32
C THR A 18 17.85 15.69 -12.92
N GLU A 19 18.97 14.97 -12.78
CA GLU A 19 19.47 14.47 -11.50
C GLU A 19 19.68 15.63 -10.50
N GLU A 20 20.24 16.75 -10.95
CA GLU A 20 20.52 17.90 -10.08
C GLU A 20 19.23 18.57 -9.59
N ALA A 21 18.19 18.59 -10.43
CA ALA A 21 16.88 19.10 -10.06
C ALA A 21 16.19 18.15 -9.06
N LEU A 22 16.36 16.83 -9.24
CA LEU A 22 15.83 15.81 -8.34
C LEU A 22 16.50 15.88 -6.95
N GLU A 23 17.82 15.94 -6.90
CA GLU A 23 18.59 16.06 -5.65
C GLU A 23 18.18 17.29 -4.85
N ARG A 24 18.04 18.44 -5.54
CA ARG A 24 17.58 19.69 -4.90
C ARG A 24 16.17 19.54 -4.34
N ALA A 25 15.25 18.96 -5.11
CA ALA A 25 13.87 18.75 -4.67
C ALA A 25 13.81 17.86 -3.42
N ILE A 26 14.60 16.78 -3.37
CA ILE A 26 14.69 15.90 -2.19
C ILE A 26 15.27 16.65 -0.98
N ALA A 27 16.32 17.46 -1.18
CA ALA A 27 16.97 18.19 -0.08
C ALA A 27 16.08 19.30 0.50
N GLU A 28 15.23 19.92 -0.31
CA GLU A 28 14.34 21.00 0.09
C GLU A 28 13.00 20.50 0.66
N ASP A 29 12.64 19.23 0.42
CA ASP A 29 11.36 18.65 0.84
C ASP A 29 11.29 18.46 2.37
N PRO A 30 10.38 19.18 3.07
CA PRO A 30 10.20 19.06 4.52
C PRO A 30 9.81 17.65 4.98
N ASP A 31 9.14 16.87 4.13
CA ASP A 31 8.63 15.53 4.48
C ASP A 31 9.76 14.50 4.68
N TRP A 32 10.96 14.79 4.18
CA TRP A 32 12.13 13.92 4.31
C TRP A 32 13.01 14.22 5.53
N ARG A 33 12.79 15.33 6.24
CA ARG A 33 13.67 15.78 7.33
C ARG A 33 13.81 14.76 8.47
N ASP A 34 12.72 14.07 8.80
CA ASP A 34 12.65 13.15 9.95
C ASP A 34 12.69 11.67 9.53
N VAL A 35 12.90 11.37 8.25
CA VAL A 35 12.94 10.00 7.73
C VAL A 35 14.34 9.40 7.99
N PRO A 36 14.48 8.29 8.74
CA PRO A 36 15.78 7.68 9.00
C PRO A 36 16.43 7.20 7.71
N ARG A 37 17.73 7.46 7.50
CA ARG A 37 18.44 7.07 6.25
C ARG A 37 18.30 5.59 5.89
N ASP A 38 18.20 4.71 6.89
CA ASP A 38 18.05 3.26 6.71
C ASP A 38 16.59 2.78 6.63
N TRP A 39 15.60 3.68 6.47
CA TRP A 39 14.17 3.33 6.38
C TRP A 39 13.88 2.22 5.37
N HIS A 40 14.65 2.17 4.28
CA HIS A 40 14.51 1.24 3.17
C HIS A 40 14.92 -0.20 3.54
N ARG A 41 15.71 -0.42 4.60
CA ARG A 41 16.19 -1.76 4.97
C ARG A 41 15.07 -2.68 5.46
N SER A 42 14.02 -2.10 6.04
CA SER A 42 12.82 -2.80 6.49
C SER A 42 11.62 -2.58 5.55
N ALA A 43 11.81 -1.88 4.44
CA ALA A 43 10.74 -1.59 3.51
C ALA A 43 10.48 -2.82 2.63
N GLU A 44 9.30 -3.43 2.77
CA GLU A 44 8.83 -4.44 1.84
C GLU A 44 8.18 -3.76 0.63
N ALA A 45 8.71 -4.03 -0.57
CA ALA A 45 8.10 -3.59 -1.81
C ALA A 45 6.72 -4.27 -2.01
N ALA A 46 5.66 -3.57 -1.64
CA ALA A 46 4.28 -4.03 -1.82
C ALA A 46 3.81 -3.76 -3.25
N MET A 47 4.21 -4.60 -4.21
CA MET A 47 3.64 -4.55 -5.55
C MET A 47 2.13 -4.89 -5.48
N PRO A 48 1.23 -4.02 -5.97
CA PRO A 48 -0.20 -4.27 -5.91
C PRO A 48 -0.55 -5.48 -6.78
N ARG A 49 -0.78 -6.62 -6.12
CA ARG A 49 -1.27 -7.82 -6.82
C ARG A 49 -2.75 -7.61 -7.20
N PRO A 50 -3.16 -8.02 -8.41
CA PRO A 50 -4.57 -7.96 -8.80
C PRO A 50 -5.40 -8.78 -7.82
N LYS A 51 -6.51 -8.19 -7.34
CA LYS A 51 -7.44 -8.85 -6.43
C LYS A 51 -8.33 -9.79 -7.24
N VAL A 52 -8.49 -11.02 -6.76
CA VAL A 52 -9.44 -11.97 -7.33
C VAL A 52 -10.82 -11.69 -6.73
N PRO A 53 -11.85 -11.40 -7.53
CA PRO A 53 -13.20 -11.22 -7.03
C PRO A 53 -13.75 -12.58 -6.56
N VAL A 54 -14.01 -12.69 -5.26
CA VAL A 54 -14.61 -13.88 -4.66
C VAL A 54 -15.82 -13.47 -3.82
N SER A 55 -16.86 -14.30 -3.83
CA SER A 55 -18.02 -14.15 -2.95
C SER A 55 -17.84 -15.06 -1.75
N ILE A 56 -17.78 -14.48 -0.55
CA ILE A 56 -17.67 -15.21 0.72
C ILE A 56 -18.79 -14.74 1.67
N ARG A 57 -19.21 -15.63 2.56
CA ARG A 57 -20.13 -15.29 3.65
C ARG A 57 -19.32 -14.97 4.90
N LEU A 58 -19.68 -13.89 5.57
CA LEU A 58 -19.10 -13.46 6.85
C LEU A 58 -20.26 -13.25 7.83
N ASP A 59 -19.97 -13.42 9.12
CA ASP A 59 -20.95 -13.15 10.17
C ASP A 59 -21.37 -11.67 10.17
N ALA A 60 -22.64 -11.42 10.50
CA ALA A 60 -23.24 -10.09 10.39
C ALA A 60 -22.56 -9.07 11.32
N ASP A 61 -22.23 -9.49 12.54
CA ASP A 61 -21.54 -8.68 13.54
C ASP A 61 -20.13 -8.27 13.09
N LEU A 62 -19.42 -9.17 12.41
CA LEU A 62 -18.10 -8.91 11.84
C LEU A 62 -18.19 -7.89 10.70
N VAL A 63 -19.16 -8.06 9.81
CA VAL A 63 -19.40 -7.10 8.72
C VAL A 63 -19.72 -5.72 9.30
N ASP A 64 -20.57 -5.65 10.31
CA ASP A 64 -20.93 -4.38 10.96
C ASP A 64 -19.72 -3.76 11.68
N PHE A 65 -18.90 -4.56 12.35
CA PHE A 65 -17.65 -4.10 12.96
C PHE A 65 -16.74 -3.41 11.96
N PHE A 66 -16.50 -4.00 10.79
CA PHE A 66 -15.65 -3.40 9.78
C PHE A 66 -16.31 -2.19 9.11
N ARG A 67 -17.61 -2.24 8.83
CA ARG A 67 -18.36 -1.12 8.22
C ARG A 67 -18.32 0.14 9.07
N ARG A 68 -18.39 0.02 10.40
CA ARG A 68 -18.27 1.16 11.34
C ARG A 68 -16.94 1.90 11.21
N GLN A 69 -15.91 1.26 10.65
CA GLN A 69 -14.59 1.87 10.46
C GLN A 69 -14.47 2.70 9.17
N GLY A 70 -15.57 2.93 8.47
CA GLY A 70 -15.68 3.86 7.35
C GLY A 70 -15.26 3.31 5.98
N ARG A 71 -15.01 4.23 5.05
CA ARG A 71 -14.65 3.93 3.66
C ARG A 71 -13.40 3.05 3.61
N GLY A 72 -13.46 2.00 2.78
CA GLY A 72 -12.35 1.06 2.62
C GLY A 72 -12.36 -0.12 3.61
N TRP A 73 -13.46 -0.35 4.33
CA TRP A 73 -13.59 -1.49 5.25
C TRP A 73 -13.26 -2.86 4.60
N GLN A 74 -13.62 -3.07 3.32
CA GLN A 74 -13.24 -4.30 2.60
C GLN A 74 -11.73 -4.46 2.43
N THR A 75 -11.00 -3.35 2.26
CA THR A 75 -9.53 -3.36 2.21
C THR A 75 -8.96 -3.74 3.58
N LYS A 76 -9.59 -3.30 4.68
CA LYS A 76 -9.20 -3.69 6.05
C LYS A 76 -9.44 -5.18 6.30
N VAL A 77 -10.58 -5.73 5.86
CA VAL A 77 -10.86 -7.18 5.90
C VAL A 77 -9.73 -7.95 5.20
N ASN A 78 -9.36 -7.53 3.98
CA ASN A 78 -8.28 -8.17 3.24
C ASN A 78 -6.92 -8.07 3.96
N ALA A 79 -6.62 -6.95 4.61
CA ALA A 79 -5.39 -6.78 5.38
C ALA A 79 -5.33 -7.74 6.58
N VAL A 80 -6.43 -7.90 7.31
CA VAL A 80 -6.53 -8.84 8.44
C VAL A 80 -6.36 -10.29 7.98
N LEU A 81 -7.04 -10.69 6.89
CA LEU A 81 -6.90 -12.04 6.34
C LEU A 81 -5.47 -12.33 5.89
N ARG A 82 -4.78 -11.34 5.30
CA ARG A 82 -3.37 -11.45 4.91
C ARG A 82 -2.44 -11.59 6.12
N ALA A 83 -2.63 -10.77 7.15
CA ALA A 83 -1.84 -10.85 8.38
C ALA A 83 -1.99 -12.23 9.04
N TYR A 84 -3.23 -12.74 9.14
CA TYR A 84 -3.50 -14.08 9.63
C TYR A 84 -2.82 -15.17 8.79
N ALA A 85 -2.91 -15.07 7.46
CA ALA A 85 -2.28 -16.03 6.56
C ALA A 85 -0.75 -16.02 6.68
N ASN A 86 -0.12 -14.85 6.79
CA ASN A 86 1.32 -14.70 6.97
C ASN A 86 1.77 -15.28 8.31
N ALA A 87 1.06 -14.99 9.40
CA ALA A 87 1.37 -15.52 10.73
C ALA A 87 1.32 -17.06 10.77
N ARG A 88 0.41 -17.69 10.03
CA ARG A 88 0.34 -19.17 9.91
C ARG A 88 1.35 -19.77 8.96
N GLN A 89 1.78 -19.05 7.92
CA GLN A 89 2.77 -19.53 6.96
C GLN A 89 4.20 -19.39 7.48
N GLY A 90 4.49 -18.34 8.26
CA GLY A 90 5.77 -18.17 8.96
C GLY A 90 6.06 -19.24 10.03
N GLY A 91 5.08 -20.10 10.37
CA GLY A 91 5.28 -21.29 11.20
C GLY A 91 5.52 -22.60 10.42
N LYS A 92 5.55 -22.54 9.08
CA LYS A 92 5.82 -23.68 8.18
C LYS A 92 6.95 -23.34 7.22
N SER A 93 8.11 -23.04 7.77
CA SER A 93 9.39 -23.05 7.07
C SER A 93 10.45 -23.40 8.11
N GLY A 94 10.50 -24.70 8.40
CA GLY A 94 11.62 -25.41 9.03
C GLY A 94 11.95 -26.58 8.13
#